data_AF-A0AAV5D0X5-F1
#
_entry.id   AF-A0AAV5D0X5-F1
#
_cell.length_a   1.000
_cell.length_b   1.000
_cell.length_c   1.000
_cell.angle_alpha   90.00
_cell.angle_beta   90.00
_cell.angle_gamma   90.00
#
_symmetry.space_group_name_H-M   'P 1'
#
loop_
_entity.id
_entity.type
_entity.pdbx_description
1 polymer ?
#
loop_
_entity_poly.entity_id
_entity_poly.type
_entity_poly.pdbx_seq_one_letter_code
_entity_poly.pdbx_strand_id
1 'polypeptide(L)'
;MLHRSATSFLLLLLSATTFSHGVSLTTHALWQPQPPAGSNTASCIGKERDALLAFKQGITSDPEGDLASWNEDQEDCCRWRGVQCSNATGHVLKLRLRNKHADPYGNPITPLVGQISQSLLALERLEYLDLSSNHLEGTTGRIPEFLGSLKNLKYLNLSGNMFSDKVPSQLGNLSNLQYLDLSGT
;
A
#
# COMPACT_ATOMS: atom_id res chain seq x y z
N MET A 1 -25.37 -56.69 -33.40
CA MET A 1 -25.44 -57.46 -32.13
C MET A 1 -25.43 -56.43 -31.00
N LEU A 2 -26.55 -56.03 -30.39
CA LEU A 2 -27.29 -56.70 -29.29
C LEU A 2 -26.29 -57.21 -28.23
N HIS A 3 -26.36 -56.91 -26.92
CA HIS A 3 -27.49 -56.63 -26.05
C HIS A 3 -26.98 -56.09 -24.68
N ARG A 4 -27.87 -55.40 -23.94
CA ARG A 4 -27.74 -55.01 -22.52
C ARG A 4 -27.74 -56.23 -21.58
N SER A 5 -27.22 -56.06 -20.35
CA SER A 5 -27.75 -56.68 -19.10
C SER A 5 -27.07 -56.00 -17.90
N ALA A 6 -27.68 -55.27 -16.95
CA ALA A 6 -28.89 -55.39 -16.11
C ALA A 6 -28.67 -56.09 -14.75
N THR A 7 -28.74 -55.29 -13.67
CA THR A 7 -29.41 -55.54 -12.35
C THR A 7 -28.80 -56.63 -11.42
N SER A 8 -28.83 -56.63 -10.08
CA SER A 8 -29.72 -56.00 -9.08
C SER A 8 -29.30 -56.33 -7.62
N PHE A 9 -29.94 -55.63 -6.64
CA PHE A 9 -30.27 -56.02 -5.24
C PHE A 9 -29.14 -56.13 -4.17
N LEU A 10 -29.29 -55.74 -2.89
CA LEU A 10 -30.45 -55.59 -1.99
C LEU A 10 -30.11 -54.66 -0.78
N LEU A 11 -31.14 -54.06 -0.15
CA LEU A 11 -31.14 -53.18 1.04
C LEU A 11 -31.20 -53.92 2.39
N LEU A 12 -30.89 -53.21 3.50
CA LEU A 12 -31.69 -52.96 4.74
C LEU A 12 -30.82 -52.92 6.04
N LEU A 13 -30.75 -51.76 6.72
CA LEU A 13 -31.31 -51.37 8.05
C LEU A 13 -30.72 -52.14 9.27
N LEU A 14 -30.33 -51.55 10.41
CA LEU A 14 -31.04 -50.83 11.50
C LEU A 14 -29.92 -50.45 12.51
N SER A 15 -30.00 -49.55 13.50
CA SER A 15 -31.09 -49.00 14.31
C SER A 15 -30.62 -47.69 14.98
N ALA A 16 -31.59 -46.84 15.31
CA ALA A 16 -31.43 -45.72 16.21
C ALA A 16 -31.62 -46.15 17.67
N THR A 17 -30.89 -45.55 18.60
CA THR A 17 -31.36 -45.35 19.98
C THR A 17 -30.93 -43.98 20.50
N THR A 18 -31.91 -43.27 21.04
CA THR A 18 -31.84 -41.97 21.71
C THR A 18 -31.50 -42.14 23.18
N PHE A 19 -30.74 -41.22 23.80
CA PHE A 19 -31.03 -40.77 25.16
C PHE A 19 -30.41 -39.40 25.47
N SER A 20 -31.26 -38.45 25.85
CA SER A 20 -30.94 -37.10 26.34
C SER A 20 -30.43 -37.15 27.77
N HIS A 21 -29.46 -36.31 28.15
CA HIS A 21 -29.32 -35.70 29.48
C HIS A 21 -28.60 -34.35 29.31
N GLY A 22 -29.25 -33.26 29.72
CA GLY A 22 -28.62 -31.93 29.75
C GLY A 22 -27.93 -31.67 31.08
N VAL A 23 -26.86 -30.86 31.09
CA VAL A 23 -26.45 -30.03 32.23
C VAL A 23 -25.76 -28.76 31.72
N SER A 24 -26.24 -27.64 32.25
CA SER A 24 -25.74 -26.26 32.12
C SER A 24 -24.31 -26.08 32.62
N LEU A 25 -23.48 -25.28 31.93
CA LEU A 25 -22.26 -24.66 32.50
C LEU A 25 -21.96 -23.30 31.82
N THR A 26 -22.30 -22.25 32.55
CA THR A 26 -21.57 -20.98 32.78
C THR A 26 -21.01 -20.16 31.60
N THR A 27 -21.57 -18.96 31.48
CA THR A 27 -20.99 -17.77 30.84
C THR A 27 -19.56 -17.53 31.31
N HIS A 28 -18.57 -17.73 30.43
CA HIS A 28 -17.21 -17.24 30.65
C HIS A 28 -17.08 -15.87 30.01
N ALA A 29 -17.20 -14.84 30.86
CA ALA A 29 -16.78 -13.49 30.53
C ALA A 29 -15.26 -13.47 30.28
N LEU A 30 -14.90 -12.97 29.10
CA LEU A 30 -13.73 -12.16 28.76
C LEU A 30 -12.57 -12.16 29.77
N TRP A 31 -11.50 -12.88 29.44
CA TRP A 31 -10.14 -12.47 29.79
C TRP A 31 -9.38 -12.25 28.48
N GLN A 32 -9.31 -10.99 28.03
CA GLN A 32 -8.26 -10.57 27.12
C GLN A 32 -7.07 -10.14 27.98
N PRO A 33 -5.86 -10.70 27.80
CA PRO A 33 -4.69 -10.15 28.45
C PRO A 33 -4.48 -8.73 27.93
N GLN A 34 -4.47 -7.74 28.81
CA GLN A 34 -4.02 -6.41 28.43
C GLN A 34 -2.55 -6.51 28.00
N PRO A 35 -2.16 -5.95 26.84
CA PRO A 35 -0.75 -5.79 26.53
C PRO A 35 -0.12 -4.81 27.55
N PRO A 36 1.13 -5.06 27.96
CA PRO A 36 1.80 -4.21 28.93
C PRO A 36 1.97 -2.79 28.39
N ALA A 37 1.83 -1.80 29.27
CA ALA A 37 2.13 -0.41 28.97
C ALA A 37 3.58 -0.29 28.45
N GLY A 38 3.73 -0.04 27.16
CA GLY A 38 5.02 0.06 26.48
C GLY A 38 4.92 0.95 25.24
N SER A 39 5.46 2.17 25.36
CA SER A 39 5.68 3.18 24.31
C SER A 39 4.45 3.62 23.49
N ASN A 40 3.78 4.70 23.94
CA ASN A 40 2.81 5.48 23.17
C ASN A 40 3.48 6.27 22.01
N THR A 41 4.18 5.58 21.13
CA THR A 41 4.59 6.12 19.82
C THR A 41 3.61 5.56 18.81
N ALA A 42 2.82 6.42 18.18
CA ALA A 42 1.86 5.98 17.17
C ALA A 42 2.61 5.29 16.01
N SER A 43 2.44 3.98 15.89
CA SER A 43 3.01 3.15 14.81
C SER A 43 2.24 3.34 13.51
N CYS A 44 2.88 3.04 12.37
CA CYS A 44 2.24 3.07 11.06
C CYS A 44 0.94 2.26 11.01
N ILE A 45 -0.02 2.77 10.25
CA ILE A 45 -1.28 2.08 9.98
C ILE A 45 -1.05 0.97 8.95
N GLY A 46 -1.47 -0.27 9.27
CA GLY A 46 -1.27 -1.43 8.39
C GLY A 46 -1.78 -1.23 6.96
N LYS A 47 -2.94 -0.60 6.77
CA LYS A 47 -3.47 -0.27 5.42
C LYS A 47 -2.51 0.64 4.62
N GLU A 48 -1.88 1.61 5.28
CA GLU A 48 -0.94 2.53 4.64
C GLU A 48 0.40 1.84 4.34
N ARG A 49 0.88 0.98 5.26
CA ARG A 49 2.02 0.09 5.03
C ARG A 49 1.80 -0.78 3.79
N ASP A 50 0.67 -1.47 3.72
CA ASP A 50 0.36 -2.38 2.60
C ASP A 50 0.24 -1.60 1.28
N ALA A 51 -0.28 -0.39 1.32
CA ALA A 51 -0.34 0.50 0.17
C ALA A 51 1.05 0.94 -0.34
N LEU A 52 1.98 1.18 0.58
CA LEU A 52 3.38 1.49 0.24
C LEU A 52 4.09 0.26 -0.34
N LEU A 53 3.85 -0.95 0.17
CA LEU A 53 4.36 -2.19 -0.44
C LEU A 53 3.77 -2.42 -1.84
N ALA A 54 2.48 -2.17 -2.03
CA ALA A 54 1.83 -2.20 -3.34
C ALA A 54 2.35 -1.10 -4.29
N PHE A 55 2.74 0.06 -3.76
CA PHE A 55 3.43 1.10 -4.54
C PHE A 55 4.80 0.60 -5.01
N LYS A 56 5.57 -0.03 -4.10
CA LYS A 56 6.88 -0.61 -4.41
C LYS A 56 6.80 -1.66 -5.53
N GLN A 57 5.71 -2.44 -5.62
CA GLN A 57 5.51 -3.37 -6.74
C GLN A 57 5.39 -2.68 -8.11
N GLY A 58 5.02 -1.39 -8.14
CA GLY A 58 5.01 -0.58 -9.37
C GLY A 58 6.39 -0.04 -9.78
N ILE A 59 7.41 -0.21 -8.94
CA ILE A 59 8.79 0.18 -9.21
C ILE A 59 9.53 -1.01 -9.80
N THR A 60 9.88 -0.91 -11.08
CA THR A 60 10.48 -1.99 -11.86
C THR A 60 12.01 -1.99 -11.81
N SER A 61 12.62 -0.87 -11.43
CA SER A 61 14.08 -0.76 -11.19
C SER A 61 14.36 0.13 -9.98
N ASP A 62 15.11 -0.40 -9.02
CA ASP A 62 15.64 0.30 -7.84
C ASP A 62 17.13 -0.06 -7.64
N PRO A 63 18.02 0.42 -8.52
CA PRO A 63 19.43 0.02 -8.55
C PRO A 63 20.21 0.46 -7.30
N GLU A 64 19.76 1.51 -6.63
CA GLU A 64 20.41 2.12 -5.46
C GLU A 64 19.84 1.59 -4.14
N GLY A 65 18.80 0.77 -4.21
CA GLY A 65 18.11 0.24 -3.04
C GLY A 65 17.44 1.34 -2.21
N ASP A 66 16.93 2.40 -2.83
CA ASP A 66 16.23 3.48 -2.14
C ASP A 66 14.98 2.96 -1.40
N LEU A 67 14.38 1.87 -1.89
CA LEU A 67 13.24 1.19 -1.27
C LEU A 67 13.64 -0.08 -0.50
N ALA A 68 14.93 -0.32 -0.24
CA ALA A 68 15.40 -1.51 0.49
C ALA A 68 14.83 -1.59 1.92
N SER A 69 14.59 -0.45 2.56
CA SER A 69 13.97 -0.39 3.89
C SER A 69 12.49 -0.76 3.93
N TRP A 70 11.81 -0.80 2.77
CA TRP A 70 10.38 -1.14 2.68
C TRP A 70 10.24 -2.65 2.59
N ASN A 71 10.01 -3.32 3.71
CA ASN A 71 9.94 -4.77 3.78
C ASN A 71 8.77 -5.25 4.66
N GLU A 72 8.32 -6.48 4.40
CA GLU A 72 7.18 -7.08 5.10
C GLU A 72 7.49 -7.44 6.57
N ASP A 73 8.76 -7.71 6.86
CA ASP A 73 9.22 -8.09 8.20
C ASP A 73 9.18 -6.93 9.20
N GLN A 74 9.15 -5.69 8.71
CA GLN A 74 9.11 -4.48 9.52
C GLN A 74 7.70 -3.87 9.49
N GLU A 75 6.98 -4.04 10.60
CA GLU A 75 5.56 -3.66 10.68
C GLU A 75 5.31 -2.14 10.67
N ASP A 76 6.22 -1.35 11.24
CA ASP A 76 6.09 0.10 11.39
C ASP A 76 6.75 0.87 10.23
N CYS A 77 5.98 1.04 9.13
CA CYS A 77 6.41 1.76 7.93
C CYS A 77 6.92 3.20 8.19
N CYS A 78 6.65 3.79 9.36
CA CYS A 78 7.17 5.11 9.73
C CYS A 78 8.69 5.13 9.89
N ARG A 79 9.33 3.95 9.95
CA ARG A 79 10.78 3.78 9.96
C ARG A 79 11.39 3.66 8.57
N TRP A 80 10.58 3.56 7.52
CA TRP A 80 11.05 3.39 6.16
C TRP A 80 11.63 4.69 5.60
N ARG A 81 12.69 4.56 4.81
CA ARG A 81 13.29 5.68 4.11
C ARG A 81 12.23 6.39 3.28
N GLY A 82 12.19 7.72 3.42
CA GLY A 82 11.27 8.57 2.68
C GLY A 82 9.86 8.65 3.25
N VAL A 83 9.49 7.81 4.22
CA VAL A 83 8.17 7.84 4.87
C VAL A 83 8.24 8.68 6.15
N GLN A 84 7.31 9.61 6.31
CA GLN A 84 7.16 10.37 7.55
C GLN A 84 5.70 10.34 8.00
N CYS A 85 5.49 9.88 9.23
CA CYS A 85 4.17 9.76 9.84
C CYS A 85 3.86 10.89 10.83
N SER A 86 2.58 10.99 11.17
CA SER A 86 2.08 11.76 12.31
C SER A 86 2.45 11.08 13.62
N ASN A 87 3.17 11.77 14.50
CA ASN A 87 3.49 11.24 15.83
C ASN A 87 2.26 11.01 16.72
N ALA A 88 1.12 11.64 16.39
CA ALA A 88 -0.12 11.52 17.15
C ALA A 88 -1.01 10.37 16.66
N THR A 89 -0.98 10.06 15.36
CA THR A 89 -1.96 9.16 14.73
C THR A 89 -1.35 8.02 13.93
N GLY A 90 -0.04 8.01 13.68
CA GLY A 90 0.63 6.98 12.87
C GLY A 90 0.39 7.10 11.36
N HIS A 91 -0.56 7.95 10.94
CA HIS A 91 -0.83 8.23 9.53
C HIS A 91 0.39 8.75 8.78
N VAL A 92 0.66 8.24 7.58
CA VAL A 92 1.66 8.75 6.65
C VAL A 92 1.26 10.15 6.17
N LEU A 93 2.09 11.14 6.47
CA LEU A 93 1.90 12.53 6.08
C LEU A 93 2.79 12.92 4.90
N LYS A 94 3.97 12.31 4.77
CA LYS A 94 4.94 12.65 3.73
C LYS A 94 5.58 11.41 3.12
N LEU A 95 5.66 11.42 1.79
CA LEU A 95 6.43 10.47 1.00
C LEU A 95 7.47 11.23 0.18
N ARG A 96 8.75 10.96 0.43
CA ARG A 96 9.89 11.60 -0.22
C ARG A 96 10.80 10.56 -0.86
N LEU A 97 10.70 10.44 -2.18
CA LEU A 97 11.49 9.55 -3.01
C LEU A 97 12.22 10.30 -4.12
N ARG A 98 12.51 11.59 -3.91
CA ARG A 98 13.32 12.38 -4.84
C ARG A 98 14.66 11.67 -5.08
N ASN A 99 14.99 11.40 -6.34
CA ASN A 99 16.32 10.96 -6.71
C ASN A 99 17.31 12.12 -6.56
N LYS A 100 18.48 11.83 -6.00
CA LYS A 100 19.58 12.78 -5.90
C LYS A 100 20.44 12.64 -7.15
N HIS A 101 20.68 13.70 -7.89
CA HIS A 101 21.46 13.65 -9.14
C HIS A 101 22.89 13.09 -8.99
N ALA A 102 23.45 13.12 -7.78
CA ALA A 102 24.73 12.50 -7.48
C ALA A 102 24.83 12.08 -6.01
N ASP A 103 25.68 11.07 -5.74
CA ASP A 103 26.10 10.68 -4.40
C ASP A 103 27.05 11.73 -3.78
N PRO A 104 27.44 11.60 -2.50
CA PRO A 104 28.37 12.55 -1.85
C PRO A 104 29.75 12.67 -2.53
N TYR A 105 30.10 11.75 -3.44
CA TYR A 105 31.35 11.71 -4.17
C TYR A 105 31.21 12.22 -5.62
N GLY A 106 30.01 12.63 -6.03
CA GLY A 106 29.73 13.13 -7.36
C GLY A 106 29.43 12.04 -8.39
N ASN A 107 29.27 10.78 -7.98
CA ASN A 107 28.86 9.71 -8.89
C ASN A 107 27.37 9.84 -9.22
N PRO A 108 26.97 9.66 -10.49
CA PRO A 108 25.56 9.65 -10.86
C PRO A 108 24.80 8.54 -10.12
N ILE A 109 23.65 8.88 -9.54
CA ILE A 109 22.73 7.93 -8.93
C ILE A 109 21.68 7.58 -9.97
N THR A 110 21.43 6.29 -10.15
CA THR A 110 20.45 5.85 -11.15
C THR A 110 19.02 6.05 -10.61
N PRO A 111 18.09 6.62 -11.40
CA PRO A 111 16.71 6.88 -10.95
C PRO A 111 15.92 5.61 -10.69
N LEU A 112 14.89 5.73 -9.84
CA LEU A 112 13.84 4.72 -9.79
C LEU A 112 13.13 4.69 -11.16
N VAL A 113 12.89 3.49 -11.67
CA VAL A 113 12.09 3.30 -12.89
C VAL A 113 10.82 2.57 -12.53
N GLY A 114 9.68 3.00 -13.09
CA GLY A 114 8.41 2.33 -12.86
C GLY A 114 7.22 3.22 -13.14
N GLN A 115 6.18 3.08 -12.32
CA GLN A 115 4.95 3.85 -12.43
C GLN A 115 4.42 4.26 -11.06
N ILE A 116 3.77 5.41 -11.00
CA ILE A 116 3.06 5.85 -9.79
C ILE A 116 1.77 5.03 -9.66
N SER A 117 1.70 4.17 -8.65
CA SER A 117 0.57 3.24 -8.42
C SER A 117 -0.63 3.91 -7.73
N GLN A 118 -1.84 3.46 -8.09
CA GLN A 118 -3.09 3.85 -7.43
C GLN A 118 -3.16 3.50 -5.95
N SER A 119 -2.28 2.62 -5.46
CA SER A 119 -2.23 2.26 -4.03
C SER A 119 -2.03 3.49 -3.14
N LEU A 120 -1.40 4.56 -3.63
CA LEU A 120 -1.23 5.82 -2.90
C LEU A 120 -2.55 6.46 -2.45
N LEU A 121 -3.70 6.10 -3.06
CA LEU A 121 -5.02 6.56 -2.61
C LEU A 121 -5.36 6.12 -1.18
N ALA A 122 -4.71 5.08 -0.66
CA ALA A 122 -4.88 4.66 0.72
C ALA A 122 -4.18 5.57 1.74
N LEU A 123 -3.26 6.44 1.29
CA LEU A 123 -2.59 7.43 2.14
C LEU A 123 -3.48 8.67 2.29
N GLU A 124 -4.63 8.50 2.95
CA GLU A 124 -5.71 9.49 2.98
C GLU A 124 -5.31 10.82 3.64
N ARG A 125 -4.25 10.82 4.46
CA ARG A 125 -3.68 11.99 5.14
C ARG A 125 -2.39 12.52 4.51
N LEU A 126 -2.02 12.04 3.32
CA LEU A 126 -0.80 12.48 2.65
C LEU A 126 -0.87 13.98 2.32
N GLU A 127 0.11 14.73 2.81
CA GLU A 127 0.21 16.18 2.60
C GLU A 127 1.37 16.55 1.68
N TYR A 128 2.40 15.70 1.60
CA TYR A 128 3.63 15.97 0.87
C TYR A 128 4.03 14.76 0.04
N LEU A 129 4.05 14.92 -1.28
CA LEU A 129 4.51 13.91 -2.22
C LEU A 129 5.62 14.49 -3.09
N ASP A 130 6.82 13.94 -2.95
CA ASP A 130 7.97 14.29 -3.79
C ASP A 130 8.54 13.03 -4.42
N LEU A 131 8.32 12.91 -5.73
CA LEU A 131 8.78 11.82 -6.57
C LEU A 131 9.76 12.33 -7.64
N SER A 132 10.28 13.55 -7.48
CA SER A 132 11.05 14.23 -8.52
C SER A 132 12.35 13.52 -8.90
N SER A 133 12.79 13.76 -10.14
CA SER A 133 14.05 13.25 -10.72
C SER A 133 14.12 11.72 -10.88
N ASN A 134 12.98 11.04 -10.99
CA ASN A 134 12.92 9.59 -11.28
C ASN A 134 12.43 9.34 -12.72
N HIS A 135 12.23 8.09 -13.13
CA HIS A 135 11.55 7.70 -14.37
C HIS A 135 10.25 6.94 -14.03
N LEU A 136 9.25 7.67 -13.52
CA LEU A 136 7.98 7.11 -13.04
C LEU A 136 6.79 7.35 -13.99
N GLU A 137 7.08 7.62 -15.26
CA GLU A 137 6.11 7.87 -16.32
C GLU A 137 5.30 6.63 -16.71
N GLY A 138 5.76 5.44 -16.32
CA GLY A 138 5.18 4.16 -16.66
C GLY A 138 5.14 3.93 -18.18
N THR A 139 4.31 3.00 -18.62
CA THR A 139 4.18 2.67 -20.05
C THR A 139 3.39 3.70 -20.85
N THR A 140 2.66 4.59 -20.16
CA THR A 140 1.76 5.57 -20.79
C THR A 140 2.42 6.94 -21.00
N GLY A 141 3.49 7.26 -20.28
CA GLY A 141 4.08 8.60 -20.32
C GLY A 141 3.25 9.67 -19.60
N ARG A 142 2.19 9.29 -18.87
CA ARG A 142 1.18 10.21 -18.33
C ARG A 142 1.29 10.40 -16.83
N ILE A 143 1.03 11.61 -16.36
CA ILE A 143 0.73 11.86 -14.95
C ILE A 143 -0.60 11.17 -14.61
N PRO A 144 -0.66 10.28 -13.61
CA PRO A 144 -1.91 9.57 -13.31
C PRO A 144 -3.01 10.48 -12.77
N GLU A 145 -4.20 10.41 -13.36
CA GLU A 145 -5.35 11.25 -13.01
C GLU A 145 -5.79 11.09 -11.54
N PHE A 146 -5.58 9.91 -10.95
CA PHE A 146 -5.97 9.62 -9.57
C PHE A 146 -5.25 10.50 -8.56
N LEU A 147 -4.12 11.11 -8.91
CA LEU A 147 -3.43 12.05 -8.03
C LEU A 147 -4.34 13.20 -7.62
N GLY A 148 -5.30 13.58 -8.47
CA GLY A 148 -6.35 14.57 -8.16
C GLY A 148 -7.28 14.19 -7.00
N SER A 149 -7.28 12.95 -6.54
CA SER A 149 -8.10 12.46 -5.42
C SER A 149 -7.42 12.63 -4.06
N LEU A 150 -6.12 12.95 -4.01
CA LEU A 150 -5.35 13.11 -2.76
C LEU A 150 -5.59 14.51 -2.14
N LYS A 151 -6.79 14.75 -1.63
CA LYS A 151 -7.29 16.08 -1.23
C LYS A 151 -6.47 16.79 -0.16
N ASN A 152 -5.69 16.07 0.64
CA ASN A 152 -4.86 16.64 1.69
C ASN A 152 -3.48 17.12 1.20
N LEU A 153 -3.11 16.86 -0.07
CA LEU A 153 -1.84 17.32 -0.62
C LEU A 153 -1.73 18.84 -0.56
N LYS A 154 -0.63 19.29 0.03
CA LYS A 154 -0.16 20.68 0.08
C LYS A 154 1.06 20.86 -0.81
N TYR A 155 1.85 19.80 -1.01
CA TYR A 155 3.06 19.81 -1.83
C TYR A 155 3.06 18.60 -2.77
N LEU A 156 3.16 18.87 -4.07
CA LEU A 156 3.34 17.85 -5.11
C LEU A 156 4.52 18.24 -6.00
N ASN A 157 5.54 17.37 -6.03
CA ASN A 157 6.68 17.52 -6.94
C ASN A 157 6.87 16.26 -7.78
N LEU A 158 6.68 16.42 -9.08
CA LEU A 158 6.85 15.39 -10.10
C LEU A 158 7.92 15.79 -11.13
N SER A 159 8.69 16.85 -10.88
CA SER A 159 9.64 17.37 -11.86
C SER A 159 10.70 16.35 -12.25
N GLY A 160 11.15 16.39 -13.50
CA GLY A 160 12.17 15.49 -14.03
C GLY A 160 11.78 14.02 -14.07
N ASN A 161 10.49 13.72 -14.33
CA ASN A 161 9.98 12.35 -14.52
C ASN A 161 9.67 11.97 -15.98
N MET A 162 10.08 12.78 -16.97
CA MET A 162 9.91 12.47 -18.40
C MET A 162 8.44 12.25 -18.83
N PHE A 163 7.48 12.85 -18.12
CA PHE A 163 6.06 12.78 -18.47
C PHE A 163 5.78 13.58 -19.76
N SER A 164 5.51 12.89 -20.86
CA SER A 164 5.41 13.51 -22.19
C SER A 164 3.99 13.89 -22.63
N ASP A 165 2.95 13.48 -21.89
CA ASP A 165 1.56 13.77 -22.22
C ASP A 165 1.04 15.02 -21.48
N LYS A 166 -0.21 15.39 -21.74
CA LYS A 166 -0.87 16.55 -21.14
C LYS A 166 -1.01 16.39 -19.62
N VAL A 167 -0.87 17.51 -18.92
CA VAL A 167 -1.21 17.61 -17.50
C VAL A 167 -2.71 17.35 -17.32
N PRO A 168 -3.13 16.34 -16.52
CA PRO A 168 -4.53 16.01 -16.35
C PRO A 168 -5.27 17.08 -15.54
N SER A 169 -6.46 17.49 -16.01
CA SER A 169 -7.29 18.50 -15.35
C SER A 169 -7.70 18.12 -13.92
N GLN A 170 -7.66 16.83 -13.58
CA GLN A 170 -7.96 16.27 -12.27
C GLN A 170 -7.03 16.81 -11.18
N LEU A 171 -5.81 17.25 -11.53
CA LEU A 171 -4.93 17.95 -10.57
C LEU A 171 -5.57 19.25 -10.06
N GLY A 172 -6.48 19.87 -10.83
CA GLY A 172 -7.27 21.01 -10.39
C GLY A 172 -8.21 20.70 -9.21
N ASN A 173 -8.43 19.42 -8.89
CA ASN A 173 -9.23 19.03 -7.74
C ASN A 173 -8.44 19.00 -6.41
N LEU A 174 -7.14 19.34 -6.43
CA LEU A 174 -6.27 19.41 -5.25
C LEU A 174 -6.40 20.78 -4.56
N SER A 175 -7.54 21.02 -3.91
CA SER A 175 -7.89 22.34 -3.35
C SER A 175 -6.97 22.84 -2.22
N ASN A 176 -6.18 21.96 -1.60
CA ASN A 176 -5.23 22.31 -0.53
C ASN A 176 -3.80 22.52 -1.04
N LEU A 177 -3.56 22.35 -2.35
CA LEU A 177 -2.22 22.39 -2.93
C LEU A 177 -1.65 23.82 -2.88
N GLN A 178 -0.44 23.94 -2.34
CA GLN A 178 0.29 25.20 -2.19
C GLN A 178 1.53 25.24 -3.07
N TYR A 179 2.08 24.06 -3.39
CA TYR A 179 3.24 23.90 -4.25
C TYR A 179 2.98 22.79 -5.26
N LEU A 180 3.19 23.11 -6.54
CA LEU A 180 3.15 22.19 -7.66
C LEU A 180 4.38 22.42 -8.54
N ASP A 181 5.17 21.38 -8.72
CA ASP A 181 6.28 21.40 -9.69
C ASP A 181 6.15 20.21 -10.65
N LEU A 182 5.95 20.57 -11.92
CA LEU A 182 5.88 19.69 -13.07
C LEU A 182 6.95 20.10 -14.10
N SER A 183 8.04 20.75 -13.70
CA SER A 183 9.09 21.13 -14.65
C SER A 183 9.86 19.91 -15.15
N GLY A 184 10.34 19.95 -16.41
CA GLY A 184 11.05 18.80 -16.99
C GLY A 184 10.20 17.52 -17.05
N THR A 185 8.88 17.67 -17.07
CA THR A 185 7.95 16.68 -17.61
C THR A 185 8.02 16.73 -19.13
#